data_AF-A0A098EDN8-F1
#
_entry.id   AF-A0A098EDN8-F1
#
_cell.length_a   1.000
_cell.length_b   1.000
_cell.length_c   1.000
_cell.angle_alpha   90.00
_cell.angle_beta   90.00
_cell.angle_gamma   90.00
#
_symmetry.space_group_name_H-M   'P 1'
#
loop_
_entity.id
_entity.type
_entity.pdbx_description
1 polymer ?
#
loop_
_entity_poly.entity_id
_entity_poly.type
_entity_poly.pdbx_seq_one_letter_code
_entity_poly.pdbx_strand_id
1 'polypeptide(L)'
;MEISHSSIGKEICKTKSAGKDSSQKSQYAMYKESTDIKSTTLGGTALCGDKGFTTGSNNISNGHSETPQFLGHFVAKTLKDGNLNWPTSSGDGKKDNDNAKAVARDLVDLNRDEKTIVAGLLAKTIEGGEVVEIRAVSSTFVSI
;
A
#
# COMPACT_ATOMS: atom_id res chain seq x y z
N MET A 1 9.94 -6.08 -12.50
CA MET A 1 9.68 -7.33 -11.76
C MET A 1 8.17 -7.48 -11.66
N GLU A 2 7.56 -8.26 -12.56
CA GLU A 2 6.12 -8.48 -12.47
C GLU A 2 5.83 -9.54 -11.42
N ILE A 3 5.04 -9.16 -10.41
CA ILE A 3 4.43 -10.09 -9.44
C ILE A 3 3.20 -10.75 -10.10
N SER A 4 3.26 -11.05 -11.40
CA SER A 4 2.11 -11.41 -12.24
C SER A 4 1.67 -12.87 -12.10
N HIS A 5 2.49 -13.71 -11.47
CA HIS A 5 2.17 -15.14 -11.28
C HIS A 5 1.76 -15.53 -9.86
N SER A 6 1.79 -14.63 -8.88
CA SER A 6 1.26 -14.92 -7.55
C SER A 6 0.03 -14.05 -7.27
N SER A 7 -1.09 -14.71 -6.95
CA SER A 7 -2.32 -14.08 -6.42
C SER A 7 -2.06 -13.16 -5.22
N ILE A 8 -0.89 -13.26 -4.60
CA ILE A 8 -0.42 -12.50 -3.45
C ILE A 8 -0.48 -10.99 -3.64
N GLY A 9 -0.21 -10.51 -4.85
CA GLY A 9 -0.25 -9.08 -5.15
C GLY A 9 -1.64 -8.49 -4.99
N LYS A 10 -2.69 -9.34 -4.99
CA LYS A 10 -4.10 -8.98 -4.78
C LYS A 10 -4.52 -8.98 -3.31
N GLU A 11 -3.72 -9.58 -2.43
CA GLU A 11 -3.99 -9.63 -0.99
C GLU A 11 -3.31 -8.50 -0.22
N ILE A 12 -2.21 -7.96 -0.76
CA ILE A 12 -1.50 -6.81 -0.17
C ILE A 12 -2.09 -5.50 -0.69
N CYS A 13 -2.28 -4.54 0.21
CA CYS A 13 -2.87 -3.23 -0.06
C CYS A 13 -4.23 -3.34 -0.77
N LYS A 14 -5.01 -4.36 -0.44
CA LYS A 14 -6.33 -4.57 -1.02
C LYS A 14 -7.30 -3.52 -0.47
N THR A 15 -7.76 -2.60 -1.31
CA THR A 15 -8.68 -1.53 -0.89
C THR A 15 -10.01 -2.13 -0.46
N LYS A 16 -10.61 -1.55 0.59
CA LYS A 16 -11.87 -2.03 1.18
C LYS A 16 -13.07 -1.29 0.60
N SER A 17 -14.24 -1.90 0.70
CA SER A 17 -15.47 -1.27 0.23
C SER A 17 -15.84 -0.07 1.13
N ALA A 18 -16.05 1.08 0.50
CA ALA A 18 -16.65 2.26 1.11
C ALA A 18 -18.17 2.09 1.31
N GLY A 19 -18.82 1.24 0.52
CA GLY A 19 -20.26 1.15 0.47
C GLY A 19 -20.73 0.78 -0.93
N LYS A 20 -21.91 1.24 -1.31
CA LYS A 20 -22.53 0.98 -2.60
C LYS A 20 -22.92 2.27 -3.31
N ASP A 21 -22.99 2.18 -4.64
CA ASP A 21 -23.65 3.19 -5.46
C ASP A 21 -25.19 3.02 -5.45
N SER A 22 -25.89 3.91 -6.15
CA SER A 22 -27.34 3.85 -6.31
C SER A 22 -27.84 2.56 -6.99
N SER A 23 -26.98 1.90 -7.77
CA SER A 23 -27.23 0.62 -8.43
C SER A 23 -26.86 -0.59 -7.56
N GLN A 24 -26.59 -0.37 -6.27
CA GLN A 24 -26.20 -1.39 -5.29
C GLN A 24 -24.86 -2.09 -5.57
N LYS A 25 -24.02 -1.55 -6.46
CA LYS A 25 -22.68 -2.08 -6.73
C LYS A 25 -21.71 -1.58 -5.68
N SER A 26 -20.83 -2.46 -5.21
CA SER A 26 -19.80 -2.09 -4.24
C SER A 26 -18.81 -1.10 -4.84
N GLN A 27 -18.47 -0.09 -4.04
CA GLN A 27 -17.52 0.96 -4.38
C GLN A 27 -16.35 0.88 -3.41
N TYR A 28 -15.14 1.07 -3.93
CA TYR A 28 -13.86 0.89 -3.23
C TYR A 28 -13.01 2.14 -3.32
N ALA A 29 -12.03 2.26 -2.41
CA ALA A 29 -11.02 3.30 -2.53
C ALA A 29 -10.26 3.22 -3.86
N MET A 30 -9.78 4.37 -4.33
CA MET A 30 -8.94 4.46 -5.52
C MET A 30 -7.58 5.04 -5.16
N TYR A 31 -6.49 4.36 -5.53
CA TYR A 31 -5.15 4.87 -5.25
C TYR A 31 -4.83 6.14 -6.02
N LYS A 32 -4.25 7.11 -5.32
CA LYS A 32 -3.79 8.41 -5.81
C LYS A 32 -2.48 8.80 -5.15
N GLU A 33 -1.88 9.90 -5.63
CA GLU A 33 -0.66 10.50 -5.06
C GLU A 33 -0.90 11.11 -3.66
N SER A 34 -2.13 11.50 -3.35
CA SER A 34 -2.51 12.07 -2.04
C SER A 34 -3.93 11.64 -1.68
N THR A 35 -4.20 11.44 -0.39
CA THR A 35 -5.54 11.11 0.11
C THR A 35 -6.47 12.32 0.01
N ASP A 36 -7.63 12.12 -0.61
CA ASP A 36 -8.67 13.15 -0.72
C ASP A 36 -9.35 13.37 0.64
N ILE A 37 -9.99 14.53 0.81
CA ILE A 37 -11.00 14.71 1.87
C ILE A 37 -12.19 13.81 1.51
N LYS A 38 -12.37 12.74 2.28
CA LYS A 38 -13.22 11.61 1.91
C LYS A 38 -14.70 11.99 1.89
N SER A 39 -15.39 11.66 0.79
CA SER A 39 -16.82 11.93 0.62
C SER A 39 -17.52 10.89 -0.28
N THR A 40 -18.83 11.06 -0.51
CA THR A 40 -19.59 10.25 -1.49
C THR A 40 -19.13 10.46 -2.93
N THR A 41 -18.36 11.53 -3.22
CA THR A 41 -17.83 11.87 -4.55
C THR A 41 -16.30 11.81 -4.64
N LEU A 42 -15.61 11.57 -3.52
CA LEU A 42 -14.15 11.53 -3.43
C LEU A 42 -13.73 10.31 -2.58
N GLY A 43 -13.16 9.31 -3.24
CA GLY A 43 -12.66 8.07 -2.64
C GLY A 43 -11.17 7.84 -2.84
N GLY A 44 -10.43 8.88 -3.24
CA GLY A 44 -9.00 8.80 -3.50
C GLY A 44 -8.19 8.61 -2.22
N THR A 45 -7.19 7.73 -2.26
CA THR A 45 -6.35 7.41 -1.10
C THR A 45 -4.88 7.23 -1.46
N ALA A 46 -4.00 7.66 -0.57
CA ALA A 46 -2.58 7.32 -0.60
C ALA A 46 -2.21 6.29 0.49
N LEU A 47 -3.22 5.74 1.19
CA LEU A 47 -3.05 4.76 2.26
C LEU A 47 -3.34 3.33 1.76
N CYS A 48 -2.35 2.45 1.89
CA CYS A 48 -2.44 1.02 1.60
C CYS A 48 -3.63 0.37 2.34
N GLY A 49 -4.52 -0.29 1.60
CA GLY A 49 -5.66 -1.03 2.13
C GLY A 49 -6.82 -0.16 2.64
N ASP A 50 -6.82 1.14 2.35
CA ASP A 50 -7.86 2.05 2.80
C ASP A 50 -9.22 1.77 2.12
N LYS A 51 -10.27 2.32 2.73
CA LYS A 51 -11.66 2.26 2.26
C LYS A 51 -12.08 3.48 1.45
N GLY A 52 -11.31 4.56 1.45
CA GLY A 52 -11.57 5.76 0.64
C GLY A 52 -12.74 6.62 1.12
N PHE A 53 -13.71 6.08 1.87
CA PHE A 53 -14.79 6.81 2.54
C PHE A 53 -15.39 5.99 3.70
N THR A 54 -16.39 6.53 4.41
CA THR A 54 -17.10 5.83 5.50
C THR A 54 -17.85 4.63 4.97
N THR A 55 -17.64 3.48 5.62
CA THR A 55 -18.28 2.20 5.32
C THR A 55 -19.79 2.29 5.49
N GLY A 56 -20.55 1.75 4.52
CA GLY A 56 -22.00 1.59 4.62
C GLY A 56 -22.81 2.73 3.97
N SER A 57 -22.17 3.63 3.23
CA SER A 57 -22.90 4.56 2.36
C SER A 57 -23.58 3.79 1.22
N ASN A 58 -24.81 4.16 0.87
CA ASN A 58 -25.57 3.57 -0.25
C ASN A 58 -25.76 4.54 -1.43
N ASN A 59 -25.09 5.69 -1.38
CA ASN A 59 -25.24 6.77 -2.37
C ASN A 59 -23.87 7.29 -2.83
N ILE A 60 -22.91 6.40 -3.00
CA ILE A 60 -21.62 6.76 -3.61
C ILE A 60 -21.85 7.04 -5.10
N SER A 61 -21.38 8.19 -5.58
CA SER A 61 -21.73 8.67 -6.93
C SER A 61 -20.54 8.94 -7.83
N ASN A 62 -19.34 9.19 -7.29
CA ASN A 62 -18.14 9.39 -8.10
C ASN A 62 -16.84 9.23 -7.29
N GLY A 63 -15.69 9.13 -7.94
CA GLY A 63 -14.37 9.22 -7.30
C GLY A 63 -13.94 7.98 -6.53
N HIS A 64 -14.68 6.88 -6.69
CA HIS A 64 -14.40 5.55 -6.15
C HIS A 64 -14.16 4.56 -7.30
N SER A 65 -13.58 3.40 -6.97
CA SER A 65 -13.34 2.31 -7.91
C SER A 65 -14.46 1.27 -7.84
N GLU A 66 -14.88 0.73 -8.99
CA GLU A 66 -15.87 -0.37 -9.05
C GLU A 66 -15.29 -1.71 -8.58
N THR A 67 -13.97 -1.86 -8.60
CA THR A 67 -13.26 -3.06 -8.15
C THR A 67 -12.19 -2.72 -7.13
N PRO A 68 -11.81 -3.66 -6.23
CA PRO A 68 -10.68 -3.46 -5.34
C PRO A 68 -9.39 -3.19 -6.12
N GLN A 69 -8.62 -2.22 -5.64
CA GLN A 69 -7.23 -2.04 -6.04
C GLN A 69 -6.31 -2.74 -5.03
N PHE A 70 -5.06 -2.95 -5.41
CA PHE A 70 -4.12 -3.80 -4.69
C PHE A 70 -2.67 -3.32 -4.90
N LEU A 71 -1.68 -4.04 -4.38
CA LEU A 71 -0.29 -3.59 -4.32
C LEU A 71 0.26 -3.03 -5.64
N GLY A 72 -0.01 -3.68 -6.78
CA GLY A 72 0.43 -3.17 -8.08
C GLY A 72 -0.13 -1.79 -8.42
N HIS A 73 -1.37 -1.50 -8.04
CA HIS A 73 -1.99 -0.18 -8.20
C HIS A 73 -1.39 0.83 -7.23
N PHE A 74 -1.15 0.45 -5.98
CA PHE A 74 -0.50 1.30 -4.98
C PHE A 74 0.91 1.71 -5.43
N VAL A 75 1.71 0.76 -5.90
CA VAL A 75 3.03 1.04 -6.47
C VAL A 75 2.93 2.01 -7.65
N ALA A 76 2.02 1.74 -8.59
CA ALA A 76 1.89 2.53 -9.82
C ALA A 76 1.31 3.94 -9.62
N LYS A 77 0.41 4.13 -8.64
CA LYS A 77 -0.35 5.38 -8.46
C LYS A 77 0.04 6.18 -7.23
N THR A 78 0.65 5.55 -6.23
CA THR A 78 0.91 6.16 -4.93
C THR A 78 2.40 6.25 -4.61
N LEU A 79 3.22 5.27 -5.02
CA LEU A 79 4.65 5.23 -4.68
C LEU A 79 5.60 5.99 -5.60
N LYS A 80 5.14 6.48 -6.76
CA LYS A 80 5.87 7.26 -7.80
C LYS A 80 7.36 7.51 -7.54
N ASP A 81 8.21 6.96 -8.41
CA ASP A 81 9.68 6.90 -8.27
C ASP A 81 10.19 6.14 -7.03
N GLY A 82 9.31 5.40 -6.35
CA GLY A 82 9.63 4.47 -5.26
C GLY A 82 9.61 5.08 -3.86
N ASN A 83 9.53 6.41 -3.74
CA ASN A 83 9.65 7.11 -2.45
C ASN A 83 8.43 7.96 -2.07
N LEU A 84 7.55 8.29 -3.01
CA LEU A 84 6.36 9.08 -2.67
C LEU A 84 5.45 8.24 -1.76
N ASN A 85 4.98 8.78 -0.64
CA ASN A 85 4.12 8.08 0.33
C ASN A 85 4.74 6.86 1.06
N TRP A 86 6.06 6.68 1.02
CA TRP A 86 6.75 5.67 1.82
C TRP A 86 7.68 6.32 2.87
N PRO A 87 7.65 5.90 4.15
CA PRO A 87 6.75 4.92 4.79
C PRO A 87 5.37 5.49 5.19
N THR A 88 5.15 6.79 4.98
CA THR A 88 4.00 7.55 5.48
C THR A 88 3.18 8.09 4.32
N SER A 89 1.86 7.91 4.38
CA SER A 89 0.91 8.45 3.40
C SER A 89 0.84 9.99 3.42
N SER A 90 0.29 10.56 2.35
CA SER A 90 0.01 11.99 2.22
C SER A 90 -1.48 12.29 2.16
N GLY A 91 -1.83 13.55 2.38
CA GLY A 91 -3.20 14.04 2.30
C GLY A 91 -3.97 13.93 3.61
N ASP A 92 -5.30 13.88 3.49
CA ASP A 92 -6.20 13.87 4.65
C ASP A 92 -6.00 12.64 5.55
N GLY A 93 -6.01 12.87 6.86
CA GLY A 93 -5.94 11.80 7.86
C GLY A 93 -4.63 11.00 7.90
N LYS A 94 -3.54 11.47 7.28
CA LYS A 94 -2.23 10.82 7.31
C LYS A 94 -1.73 10.58 8.73
N LYS A 95 -1.00 9.48 8.94
CA LYS A 95 -0.35 9.16 10.22
C LYS A 95 1.05 8.60 9.99
N ASP A 96 1.96 8.88 10.91
CA ASP A 96 3.34 8.44 10.77
C ASP A 96 3.47 6.91 10.62
N ASN A 97 4.15 6.53 9.55
CA ASN A 97 4.44 5.14 9.15
C ASN A 97 3.20 4.29 8.89
N ASP A 98 2.06 4.90 8.53
CA ASP A 98 0.80 4.19 8.28
C ASP A 98 0.89 3.19 7.13
N ASN A 99 1.53 3.55 6.01
CA ASN A 99 1.73 2.65 4.87
C ASN A 99 2.64 1.49 5.22
N ALA A 100 3.76 1.74 5.90
CA ALA A 100 4.65 0.67 6.37
C ALA A 100 3.93 -0.31 7.31
N LYS A 101 3.12 0.21 8.25
CA LYS A 101 2.31 -0.63 9.16
C LYS A 101 1.22 -1.39 8.42
N ALA A 102 0.57 -0.79 7.44
CA ALA A 102 -0.48 -1.44 6.66
C ALA A 102 0.08 -2.59 5.83
N VAL A 103 1.16 -2.36 5.08
CA VAL A 103 1.85 -3.42 4.30
C VAL A 103 2.33 -4.54 5.22
N ALA A 104 2.94 -4.21 6.37
CA ALA A 104 3.41 -5.22 7.32
C ALA A 104 2.27 -6.08 7.87
N ARG A 105 1.10 -5.49 8.15
CA ARG A 105 -0.09 -6.23 8.58
C ARG A 105 -0.57 -7.19 7.49
N ASP A 106 -0.72 -6.71 6.27
CA ASP A 106 -1.17 -7.54 5.16
C ASP A 106 -0.22 -8.74 4.94
N LEU A 107 1.10 -8.52 5.02
CA LEU A 107 2.12 -9.58 4.93
C LEU A 107 2.00 -10.63 6.05
N VAL A 108 1.66 -10.20 7.27
CA VAL A 108 1.46 -11.10 8.42
C VAL A 108 0.14 -11.85 8.32
N ASP A 109 -0.87 -11.29 7.66
CA ASP A 109 -2.19 -11.91 7.51
C ASP A 109 -2.26 -12.91 6.34
N LEU A 110 -1.23 -12.96 5.49
CA LEU A 110 -1.09 -13.98 4.43
C LEU A 110 -1.13 -15.41 4.97
N ASN A 111 -1.60 -16.35 4.13
CA ASN A 111 -1.59 -17.77 4.48
C ASN A 111 -0.16 -18.35 4.46
N ARG A 112 0.00 -19.60 4.92
CA ARG A 112 1.33 -20.22 5.07
C ARG A 112 2.10 -20.36 3.75
N ASP A 113 1.42 -20.71 2.67
CA ASP A 113 2.04 -20.92 1.36
C ASP A 113 2.42 -19.57 0.75
N GLU A 114 1.54 -18.57 0.87
CA GLU A 114 1.77 -17.19 0.47
C GLU A 114 2.99 -16.59 1.20
N LYS A 115 3.07 -16.75 2.52
CA LYS A 115 4.23 -16.31 3.31
C LYS A 115 5.53 -16.94 2.83
N THR A 116 5.51 -18.23 2.49
CA THR A 116 6.68 -18.95 1.98
C THR A 116 7.13 -18.36 0.64
N ILE A 117 6.18 -18.03 -0.24
CA ILE A 117 6.47 -17.37 -1.53
C ILE A 117 7.08 -15.98 -1.31
N VAL A 118 6.51 -15.15 -0.44
CA VAL A 118 7.07 -13.81 -0.14
C VAL A 118 8.48 -13.92 0.43
N ALA A 119 8.70 -14.84 1.37
CA ALA A 119 10.03 -15.06 1.94
C ALA A 119 11.05 -15.45 0.86
N GLY A 120 10.67 -16.32 -0.08
CA GLY A 120 11.51 -16.67 -1.23
C GLY A 120 11.78 -15.49 -2.18
N LEU A 121 10.78 -14.63 -2.42
CA LEU A 121 10.96 -13.42 -3.22
C LEU A 121 11.89 -12.41 -2.54
N LEU A 122 11.74 -12.21 -1.22
CA LEU A 122 12.61 -11.33 -0.43
C LEU A 122 14.05 -11.86 -0.38
N ALA A 123 14.24 -13.17 -0.23
CA ALA A 123 15.56 -13.79 -0.26
C ALA A 123 16.29 -13.48 -1.58
N LYS A 124 15.59 -13.59 -2.72
CA LYS A 124 16.14 -13.22 -4.04
C LYS A 124 16.53 -11.76 -4.15
N THR A 125 15.77 -10.85 -3.52
CA THR A 125 16.11 -9.43 -3.48
C THR A 125 17.39 -9.16 -2.70
N ILE A 126 17.66 -9.93 -1.64
CA ILE A 126 18.89 -9.82 -0.84
C ILE A 126 20.09 -10.42 -1.60
N GLU A 127 19.88 -11.50 -2.34
CA GLU A 127 20.95 -12.15 -3.13
C GLU A 127 21.34 -11.36 -4.39
N GLY A 128 20.42 -10.57 -4.96
CA GLY A 128 20.66 -9.74 -6.14
C GLY A 128 21.03 -8.27 -5.86
N GLY A 129 20.98 -7.85 -4.59
CA GLY A 129 21.48 -6.54 -4.17
C GLY A 129 22.99 -6.61 -4.01
N GLU A 130 23.74 -5.83 -4.77
CA GLU A 130 25.14 -5.54 -4.50
C GLU A 130 25.31 -5.34 -3.00
N VAL A 131 26.11 -6.21 -2.38
CA VAL A 131 26.43 -6.18 -0.95
C VAL A 131 27.03 -4.80 -0.68
N VAL A 132 26.22 -3.86 -0.19
CA VAL A 132 26.76 -2.67 0.45
C VAL A 132 27.40 -3.18 1.72
N GLU A 133 28.70 -3.42 1.62
CA GLU A 133 29.59 -3.77 2.71
C GLU A 133 29.31 -2.77 3.84
N ILE A 134 28.62 -3.21 4.89
CA ILE A 134 28.46 -2.40 6.11
C ILE A 134 29.83 -2.37 6.77
N ARG A 135 30.71 -1.50 6.28
CA ARG A 135 31.93 -1.13 6.97
C ARG A 135 31.47 -0.33 8.18
N ALA A 136 31.56 -0.95 9.36
CA ALA A 136 31.48 -0.25 10.61
C ALA A 136 32.50 0.90 10.58
N VAL A 137 32.00 2.14 10.50
CA VAL A 137 32.84 3.33 10.68
C VAL A 137 33.14 3.41 12.18
N SER A 138 34.26 2.84 12.58
CA SER A 138 34.83 3.06 13.91
C SER A 138 35.37 4.49 13.92
N SER A 139 34.65 5.40 14.56
CA SER A 139 35.11 6.76 14.81
C SER A 139 36.34 6.71 15.71
N THR A 140 37.52 6.85 15.13
CA THR A 140 38.72 7.23 15.88
C THR A 140 38.48 8.60 16.49
N PHE A 141 38.36 8.65 17.82
CA PHE A 141 38.47 9.88 18.61
C PHE A 141 39.77 10.60 18.23
N VAL A 142 39.67 11.87 17.84
CA VAL A 142 40.80 12.82 17.91
C VAL A 142 40.48 13.76 19.06
N SER A 143 41.17 13.56 20.18
CA SER A 143 41.31 14.59 21.20
C SER A 143 42.33 15.60 20.70
N ILE A 144 41.92 16.86 20.51
CA ILE A 144 42.72 18.09 20.65
C ILE A 144 41.80 19.13 21.29
#